data_AF-A0A1V3L0E7-F1
#
_entry.id   AF-A0A1V3L0E7-F1
#
_cell.length_a   1.000
_cell.length_b   1.000
_cell.length_c   1.000
_cell.angle_alpha   90.00
_cell.angle_beta   90.00
_cell.angle_gamma   90.00
#
_symmetry.space_group_name_H-M   'P 1'
#
loop_
_entity.id
_entity.type
_entity.pdbx_description
1 polymer ?
#
loop_
_entity_poly.entity_id
_entity_poly.type
_entity_poly.pdbx_seq_one_letter_code
_entity_poly.pdbx_strand_id
1 'polypeptide(L)'
;MMKTFNSLKAFFVVFAFCSFSAIAQTADELFKQAEDIISNKAYIISISIPEGGDREIFYEMLRLYEQAFVLYQKADEKGHGKTKEEELKAKSRLLFFKRTEGKCFHSPIMESYRKEIMDSMYSDIKAELLYDEGFDYEGGFCTMKNLGAAIMRYEESCYFGGKEHLSCVMADDLKGKKARVYRKKCELGDSSACMIYSSIYQKYDK
;
A
#
# COMPACT_ATOMS: atom_id res chain seq x y z
N MET A 1 13.85 53.07 -34.14
CA MET A 1 12.83 52.91 -33.07
C MET A 1 12.48 51.44 -32.96
N MET A 2 12.94 50.79 -31.88
CA MET A 2 12.75 49.35 -31.62
C MET A 2 11.30 49.05 -31.24
N LYS A 3 10.69 48.07 -31.93
CA LYS A 3 9.50 47.34 -31.47
C LYS A 3 9.96 46.07 -30.76
N THR A 4 10.04 46.08 -29.43
CA THR A 4 10.19 44.86 -28.63
C THR A 4 9.59 45.08 -27.24
N PHE A 5 8.27 44.97 -27.13
CA PHE A 5 7.60 44.75 -25.85
C PHE A 5 6.41 43.84 -26.12
N ASN A 6 6.64 42.52 -26.04
CA ASN A 6 5.58 41.51 -25.84
C ASN A 6 6.12 40.11 -25.47
N SER A 7 7.44 39.89 -25.39
CA SER A 7 8.02 38.58 -25.02
C SER A 7 8.10 38.30 -23.51
N LEU A 8 7.93 39.32 -22.65
CA LEU A 8 8.19 39.17 -21.20
C LEU A 8 7.07 38.41 -20.46
N LYS A 9 5.82 38.42 -20.96
CA LYS A 9 4.71 37.70 -20.33
C LYS A 9 4.70 36.20 -20.66
N ALA A 10 5.26 35.80 -21.81
CA ALA A 10 5.34 34.39 -22.19
C ALA A 10 6.43 33.62 -21.40
N PHE A 11 7.48 34.31 -20.93
CA PHE A 11 8.57 33.68 -20.18
C PHE A 11 8.19 33.25 -18.76
N PHE A 12 7.29 33.99 -18.09
CA PHE A 12 6.82 33.63 -16.75
C PHE A 12 5.84 32.46 -16.74
N VAL A 13 5.07 32.26 -17.82
CA VAL A 13 4.16 31.12 -17.93
C VAL A 13 4.94 29.84 -18.20
N VAL A 14 6.06 29.86 -18.92
CA VAL A 14 6.84 28.62 -19.17
C VAL A 14 7.66 28.18 -17.94
N PHE A 15 8.15 29.09 -17.11
CA PHE A 15 8.94 28.74 -15.90
C PHE A 15 8.08 28.17 -14.76
N ALA A 16 6.82 28.58 -14.66
CA ALA A 16 5.89 28.04 -13.66
C ALA A 16 5.57 26.56 -13.98
N PHE A 17 5.28 26.21 -15.24
CA PHE A 17 4.90 24.84 -15.59
C PHE A 17 6.06 23.83 -15.49
N CYS A 18 7.31 24.24 -15.76
CA CYS A 18 8.47 23.35 -15.63
C CYS A 18 8.89 23.06 -14.19
N SER A 19 8.60 23.97 -13.24
CA SER A 19 9.00 23.78 -11.84
C SER A 19 8.06 22.85 -11.07
N PHE A 20 6.81 22.69 -11.53
CA PHE A 20 5.83 21.83 -10.87
C PHE A 20 5.87 20.38 -11.35
N SER A 21 6.15 20.13 -12.63
CA SER A 21 6.44 18.77 -13.13
C SER A 21 7.67 18.17 -12.44
N ALA A 22 8.66 19.01 -12.10
CA ALA A 22 9.84 18.58 -11.36
C ALA A 22 9.51 18.10 -9.94
N ILE A 23 8.55 18.73 -9.23
CA ILE A 23 8.15 18.32 -7.88
C ILE A 23 7.51 16.93 -7.89
N ALA A 24 6.56 16.70 -8.80
CA ALA A 24 5.90 15.39 -8.93
C ALA A 24 6.90 14.32 -9.38
N GLN A 25 7.80 14.64 -10.32
CA GLN A 25 8.85 13.72 -10.75
C GLN A 25 9.81 13.37 -9.61
N THR A 26 10.22 14.34 -8.78
CA THR A 26 11.04 14.05 -7.59
C THR A 26 10.28 13.17 -6.60
N ALA A 27 8.97 13.37 -6.45
CA ALA A 27 8.14 12.49 -5.61
C ALA A 27 8.15 11.04 -6.13
N ASP A 28 7.95 10.86 -7.45
CA ASP A 28 7.99 9.54 -8.11
C ASP A 28 9.35 8.85 -7.92
N GLU A 29 10.45 9.60 -8.07
CA GLU A 29 11.81 9.09 -7.88
C GLU A 29 12.06 8.63 -6.43
N LEU A 30 11.60 9.38 -5.43
CA LEU A 30 11.72 9.01 -4.03
C LEU A 30 10.84 7.81 -3.67
N PHE A 31 9.60 7.78 -4.17
CA PHE A 31 8.70 6.66 -3.99
C PHE A 31 9.30 5.38 -4.58
N LYS A 32 9.83 5.45 -5.80
CA LYS A 32 10.49 4.32 -6.45
C LYS A 32 11.71 3.85 -5.68
N GLN A 33 12.54 4.75 -5.14
CA GLN A 33 13.67 4.36 -4.30
C GLN A 33 13.22 3.58 -3.05
N ALA A 34 12.09 3.96 -2.45
CA ALA A 34 11.52 3.21 -1.33
C ALA A 34 11.04 1.80 -1.75
N GLU A 35 10.35 1.68 -2.88
CA GLU A 35 9.92 0.38 -3.44
C GLU A 35 11.11 -0.51 -3.84
N ASP A 36 12.19 0.09 -4.36
CA ASP A 36 13.42 -0.63 -4.71
C ASP A 36 14.12 -1.18 -3.45
N ILE A 37 14.10 -0.45 -2.33
CA ILE A 37 14.59 -0.96 -1.04
C ILE A 37 13.80 -2.21 -0.62
N ILE A 38 12.46 -2.16 -0.70
CA ILE A 38 11.58 -3.28 -0.33
C ILE A 38 11.85 -4.50 -1.22
N SER A 39 11.89 -4.29 -2.54
CA SER A 39 12.06 -5.35 -3.53
C SER A 39 13.41 -6.08 -3.36
N ASN A 40 14.45 -5.35 -2.97
CA ASN A 40 15.79 -5.91 -2.73
C ASN A 40 15.97 -6.48 -1.32
N LYS A 41 15.06 -6.19 -0.38
CA LYS A 41 15.16 -6.55 1.04
C LYS A 41 13.86 -7.15 1.56
N ALA A 42 13.55 -8.38 1.11
CA ALA A 42 12.31 -9.10 1.44
C ALA A 42 11.97 -9.20 2.95
N TYR A 43 12.95 -9.06 3.86
CA TYR A 43 12.73 -9.09 5.31
C TYR A 43 12.12 -7.78 5.86
N ILE A 44 12.17 -6.66 5.15
CA ILE A 44 11.56 -5.37 5.57
C ILE A 44 10.01 -5.48 5.62
N ILE A 45 9.45 -6.45 4.90
CA ILE A 45 8.03 -6.78 4.89
C ILE A 45 7.66 -7.65 6.12
N SER A 46 8.65 -8.13 6.88
CA SER A 46 8.37 -8.87 8.12
C SER A 46 7.85 -7.94 9.22
N ILE A 47 6.93 -8.47 10.02
CA ILE A 47 6.04 -7.76 10.96
C ILE A 47 6.78 -7.34 12.26
N SER A 48 8.11 -7.41 12.22
CA SER A 48 9.01 -7.07 13.30
C SER A 48 10.00 -6.04 12.77
N ILE A 49 10.21 -4.96 13.53
CA ILE A 49 11.27 -3.99 13.21
C ILE A 49 12.57 -4.79 13.04
N PRO A 50 13.23 -4.69 11.87
CA PRO A 50 14.49 -5.40 11.66
C PRO A 50 15.52 -4.97 12.72
N GLU A 51 16.31 -5.90 13.25
CA GLU A 51 17.37 -5.60 14.21
C GLU A 51 18.68 -5.20 13.50
N GLY A 52 19.55 -4.46 14.19
CA GLY A 52 20.87 -4.09 13.66
C GLY A 52 20.82 -3.14 12.44
N GLY A 53 21.72 -3.34 11.48
CA GLY A 53 21.86 -2.47 10.29
C GLY A 53 20.62 -2.44 9.38
N ASP A 54 19.73 -3.42 9.52
CA ASP A 54 18.47 -3.50 8.78
C ASP A 54 17.44 -2.48 9.28
N ARG A 55 17.59 -2.01 10.52
CA ARG A 55 16.76 -0.96 11.12
C ARG A 55 16.97 0.39 10.43
N GLU A 56 18.21 0.71 10.08
CA GLU A 56 18.56 1.97 9.43
C GLU A 56 17.97 2.04 8.03
N ILE A 57 18.05 0.93 7.28
CA ILE A 57 17.46 0.79 5.95
C ILE A 57 15.93 0.94 6.01
N PHE A 58 15.29 0.34 7.02
CA PHE A 58 13.85 0.50 7.25
C PHE A 58 13.46 1.97 7.49
N TYR A 59 14.19 2.70 8.33
CA TYR A 59 13.91 4.12 8.58
C TYR A 59 14.24 5.00 7.38
N GLU A 60 15.24 4.64 6.57
CA GLU A 60 15.52 5.32 5.31
C GLU A 60 14.34 5.17 4.33
N MET A 61 13.83 3.97 4.14
CA MET A 61 12.64 3.71 3.32
C MET A 61 11.43 4.51 3.84
N LEU A 62 11.16 4.51 5.14
CA LEU A 62 10.08 5.31 5.73
C LEU A 62 10.24 6.80 5.42
N ARG A 63 11.45 7.33 5.59
CA ARG A 63 11.76 8.73 5.30
C ARG A 63 11.54 9.06 3.82
N LEU A 64 11.88 8.15 2.90
CA LEU A 64 11.64 8.33 1.47
C LEU A 64 10.14 8.41 1.15
N TYR A 65 9.32 7.53 1.73
CA TYR A 65 7.86 7.63 1.58
C TYR A 65 7.29 8.93 2.17
N GLU A 66 7.76 9.37 3.33
CA GLU A 66 7.32 10.63 3.93
C GLU A 66 7.67 11.84 3.05
N GLN A 67 8.87 11.85 2.46
CA GLN A 67 9.29 12.90 1.55
C GLN A 67 8.48 12.89 0.25
N ALA A 68 8.28 11.72 -0.36
CA ALA A 68 7.44 11.56 -1.55
C ALA A 68 6.01 12.06 -1.28
N PHE A 69 5.41 11.64 -0.17
CA PHE A 69 4.09 12.08 0.26
C PHE A 69 3.97 13.61 0.36
N VAL A 70 4.90 14.28 1.06
CA VAL A 70 4.89 15.75 1.19
C VAL A 70 5.01 16.44 -0.17
N LEU A 71 5.80 15.89 -1.10
CA LEU A 71 5.92 16.44 -2.44
C LEU A 71 4.67 16.22 -3.28
N TYR A 72 4.01 15.06 -3.18
CA TYR A 72 2.72 14.81 -3.83
C TYR A 72 1.65 15.78 -3.34
N GLN A 73 1.55 16.04 -2.03
CA GLN A 73 0.62 17.05 -1.49
C GLN A 73 0.87 18.44 -2.09
N LYS A 74 2.14 18.87 -2.12
CA LYS A 74 2.51 20.17 -2.71
C LYS A 74 2.22 20.24 -4.21
N ALA A 75 2.28 19.12 -4.92
CA ALA A 75 1.96 19.06 -6.34
C ALA A 75 0.44 19.06 -6.57
N ASP A 76 -0.33 18.39 -5.71
CA ASP A 76 -1.80 18.34 -5.75
C ASP A 76 -2.42 19.72 -5.45
N GLU A 77 -1.93 20.42 -4.43
CA GLU A 77 -2.32 21.81 -4.10
C GLU A 77 -2.14 22.78 -5.27
N LYS A 78 -1.25 22.44 -6.22
CA LYS A 78 -0.94 23.23 -7.41
C LYS A 78 -1.70 22.79 -8.65
N GLY A 79 -2.63 21.82 -8.53
CA GLY A 79 -3.57 21.43 -9.59
C GLY A 79 -3.06 20.34 -10.54
N HIS A 80 -2.08 19.54 -10.15
CA HIS A 80 -1.59 18.43 -10.99
C HIS A 80 -2.45 17.18 -10.80
N GLY A 81 -3.61 17.08 -11.46
CA GLY A 81 -4.59 15.99 -11.24
C GLY A 81 -4.12 14.51 -11.33
N LYS A 82 -2.86 14.22 -11.71
CA LYS A 82 -2.23 12.89 -11.57
C LYS A 82 -1.63 12.60 -10.18
N THR A 83 -1.52 13.60 -9.29
CA THR A 83 -0.81 13.47 -8.01
C THR A 83 -1.65 12.84 -6.92
N LYS A 84 -2.98 12.87 -7.03
CA LYS A 84 -3.83 12.39 -5.94
C LYS A 84 -3.78 10.88 -5.73
N GLU A 85 -3.77 10.12 -6.82
CA GLU A 85 -3.61 8.67 -6.76
C GLU A 85 -2.29 8.28 -6.09
N GLU A 86 -1.19 8.91 -6.52
CA GLU A 86 0.15 8.64 -5.99
C GLU A 86 0.32 9.12 -4.54
N GLU A 87 -0.29 10.25 -4.16
CA GLU A 87 -0.39 10.69 -2.78
C GLU A 87 -1.07 9.62 -1.91
N LEU A 88 -2.17 9.06 -2.38
CA LEU A 88 -2.92 8.03 -1.66
C LEU A 88 -2.17 6.70 -1.60
N LYS A 89 -1.42 6.33 -2.64
CA LYS A 89 -0.49 5.18 -2.61
C LYS A 89 0.59 5.37 -1.55
N ALA A 90 1.22 6.55 -1.50
CA ALA A 90 2.19 6.89 -0.47
C ALA A 90 1.60 6.85 0.94
N LYS A 91 0.36 7.35 1.13
CA LYS A 91 -0.35 7.22 2.42
C LYS A 91 -0.59 5.76 2.81
N SER A 92 -1.03 4.93 1.86
CA SER A 92 -1.24 3.49 2.11
C SER A 92 0.05 2.80 2.57
N ARG A 93 1.17 3.06 1.88
CA ARG A 93 2.49 2.54 2.28
C ARG A 93 2.94 3.05 3.65
N LEU A 94 2.75 4.33 3.93
CA LEU A 94 3.06 4.89 5.25
C LEU A 94 2.23 4.22 6.35
N LEU A 95 0.93 4.00 6.14
CA LEU A 95 0.07 3.29 7.08
C LEU A 95 0.61 1.88 7.37
N PHE A 96 0.97 1.12 6.33
CA PHE A 96 1.54 -0.22 6.46
C PHE A 96 2.83 -0.23 7.30
N PHE A 97 3.78 0.67 7.02
CA PHE A 97 5.10 0.63 7.67
C PHE A 97 5.13 1.31 9.04
N LYS A 98 4.34 2.37 9.25
CA LYS A 98 4.18 2.98 10.59
C LYS A 98 3.59 1.96 11.57
N ARG A 99 2.71 1.07 11.10
CA ARG A 99 2.27 -0.08 11.87
C ARG A 99 3.43 -0.98 12.27
N THR A 100 4.37 -1.29 11.37
CA THR A 100 5.55 -2.10 11.69
C THR A 100 6.45 -1.44 12.75
N GLU A 101 6.43 -0.12 12.88
CA GLU A 101 7.04 0.61 14.00
C GLU A 101 6.27 0.48 15.34
N GLY A 102 5.16 -0.26 15.38
CA GLY A 102 4.24 -0.34 16.51
C GLY A 102 3.32 0.87 16.66
N LYS A 103 3.25 1.77 15.66
CA LYS A 103 2.34 2.92 15.65
C LYS A 103 1.05 2.52 14.92
N CYS A 104 0.07 2.08 15.70
CA CYS A 104 -1.22 1.62 15.17
C CYS A 104 -2.11 2.75 14.64
N PHE A 105 -3.14 2.37 13.88
CA PHE A 105 -4.09 3.28 13.22
C PHE A 105 -4.77 4.28 14.16
N HIS A 106 -4.73 4.06 15.47
CA HIS A 106 -5.35 4.92 16.48
C HIS A 106 -4.74 6.32 16.63
N SER A 107 -3.68 6.65 15.89
CA SER A 107 -3.23 8.05 15.80
C SER A 107 -4.23 8.84 14.93
N PRO A 108 -4.65 10.06 15.34
CA PRO A 108 -5.57 10.89 14.55
C PRO A 108 -5.13 11.10 13.09
N ILE A 109 -3.82 11.18 12.85
CA ILE A 109 -3.28 11.33 11.49
C ILE A 109 -3.45 10.07 10.65
N MET A 110 -3.31 8.88 11.27
CA MET A 110 -3.45 7.60 10.58
C MET A 110 -4.91 7.30 10.28
N GLU A 111 -5.83 7.62 11.21
CA GLU A 111 -7.27 7.58 10.93
C GLU A 111 -7.68 8.54 9.81
N SER A 112 -7.08 9.74 9.78
CA SER A 112 -7.33 10.69 8.70
C SER A 112 -6.90 10.13 7.34
N TYR A 113 -5.72 9.52 7.25
CA TYR A 113 -5.24 8.91 6.00
C TYR A 113 -6.10 7.73 5.57
N ARG A 114 -6.45 6.86 6.53
CA ARG A 114 -7.34 5.73 6.32
C ARG A 114 -8.67 6.19 5.74
N LYS A 115 -9.31 7.17 6.37
CA LYS A 115 -10.59 7.73 5.90
C LYS A 115 -10.50 8.26 4.47
N GLU A 116 -9.45 9.03 4.18
CA GLU A 116 -9.28 9.64 2.86
C GLU A 116 -9.08 8.59 1.75
N ILE A 117 -8.32 7.52 2.02
CA ILE A 117 -8.18 6.38 1.09
C ILE A 117 -9.54 5.71 0.86
N MET A 118 -10.29 5.45 1.94
CA MET A 118 -11.60 4.79 1.86
C MET A 118 -12.67 5.62 1.14
N ASP A 119 -12.61 6.95 1.27
CA ASP A 119 -13.51 7.90 0.59
C ASP A 119 -13.10 8.16 -0.87
N SER A 120 -11.91 7.73 -1.31
CA SER A 120 -11.41 7.96 -2.67
C SER A 120 -12.13 7.12 -3.75
N MET A 121 -11.78 7.30 -5.02
CA MET A 121 -12.30 6.46 -6.12
C MET A 121 -11.37 5.29 -6.51
N TYR A 122 -10.16 5.22 -5.93
CA TYR A 122 -9.10 4.30 -6.34
C TYR A 122 -9.26 2.94 -5.64
N SER A 123 -9.91 2.01 -6.33
CA SER A 123 -10.30 0.71 -5.75
C SER A 123 -9.09 -0.17 -5.40
N ASP A 124 -8.03 -0.11 -6.19
CA ASP A 124 -6.77 -0.82 -5.95
C ASP A 124 -6.12 -0.39 -4.62
N ILE A 125 -6.06 0.91 -4.35
CA ILE A 125 -5.50 1.46 -3.10
C ILE A 125 -6.37 1.06 -1.90
N LYS A 126 -7.70 1.13 -2.04
CA LYS A 126 -8.63 0.65 -0.99
C LYS A 126 -8.41 -0.83 -0.70
N ALA A 127 -8.27 -1.62 -1.75
CA ALA A 127 -8.11 -3.05 -1.63
C ALA A 127 -6.82 -3.40 -0.90
N GLU A 128 -5.71 -2.71 -1.16
CA GLU A 128 -4.45 -2.91 -0.45
C GLU A 128 -4.57 -2.54 1.03
N LEU A 129 -5.13 -1.36 1.36
CA LEU A 129 -5.36 -0.95 2.75
C LEU A 129 -6.23 -1.97 3.52
N LEU A 130 -7.31 -2.44 2.90
CA LEU A 130 -8.21 -3.42 3.52
C LEU A 130 -7.55 -4.79 3.68
N TYR A 131 -6.68 -5.19 2.75
CA TYR A 131 -5.88 -6.41 2.91
C TYR A 131 -4.97 -6.29 4.14
N ASP A 132 -4.29 -5.15 4.29
CA ASP A 132 -3.41 -4.90 5.42
C ASP A 132 -4.17 -4.87 6.75
N GLU A 133 -5.35 -4.26 6.80
CA GLU A 133 -6.22 -4.29 8.00
C GLU A 133 -6.71 -5.71 8.31
N GLY A 134 -7.02 -6.52 7.30
CA GLY A 134 -7.39 -7.93 7.49
C GLY A 134 -6.28 -8.71 8.17
N PHE A 135 -5.04 -8.47 7.73
CA PHE A 135 -3.84 -9.06 8.32
C PHE A 135 -3.64 -8.65 9.78
N ASP A 136 -3.98 -7.41 10.13
CA ASP A 136 -3.91 -6.94 11.53
C ASP A 136 -4.89 -7.63 12.44
N TYR A 137 -6.13 -7.79 12.01
CA TYR A 137 -7.13 -8.53 12.77
C TYR A 137 -6.79 -10.02 12.86
N GLU A 138 -6.15 -10.60 11.84
CA GLU A 138 -5.74 -12.01 11.86
C GLU A 138 -4.60 -12.27 12.85
N GLY A 139 -3.56 -11.43 12.81
CA GLY A 139 -2.35 -11.59 13.62
C GLY A 139 -2.41 -10.92 14.99
N GLY A 140 -3.31 -9.96 15.18
CA GLY A 140 -3.43 -9.18 16.41
C GLY A 140 -2.32 -8.14 16.61
N PHE A 141 -1.82 -7.53 15.53
CA PHE A 141 -0.66 -6.61 15.59
C PHE A 141 -1.04 -5.24 16.15
N CYS A 142 -2.00 -4.58 15.51
CA CYS A 142 -2.45 -3.24 15.87
C CYS A 142 -3.89 -3.19 16.39
N THR A 143 -4.46 -4.37 16.60
CA THR A 143 -5.81 -4.61 17.07
C THR A 143 -5.79 -5.92 17.84
N MET A 144 -6.81 -6.17 18.67
CA MET A 144 -6.96 -7.51 19.23
C MET A 144 -7.27 -8.49 18.11
N LYS A 145 -6.62 -9.67 18.16
CA LYS A 145 -6.90 -10.74 17.20
C LYS A 145 -8.40 -11.02 17.12
N ASN A 146 -8.96 -10.87 15.93
CA ASN A 146 -10.38 -11.02 15.65
C ASN A 146 -10.57 -11.56 14.22
N LEU A 147 -10.71 -12.88 14.09
CA LEU A 147 -10.83 -13.54 12.80
C LEU A 147 -12.08 -13.11 12.01
N GLY A 148 -13.17 -12.76 12.69
CA GLY A 148 -14.38 -12.26 12.04
C GLY A 148 -14.16 -10.90 11.37
N ALA A 149 -13.47 -9.99 12.06
CA ALA A 149 -13.08 -8.71 11.49
C ALA A 149 -12.05 -8.88 10.35
N ALA A 150 -11.08 -9.79 10.50
CA ALA A 150 -10.11 -10.11 9.45
C ALA A 150 -10.81 -10.59 8.17
N ILE A 151 -11.75 -11.53 8.31
CA ILE A 151 -12.57 -12.04 7.21
C ILE A 151 -13.29 -10.90 6.49
N MET A 152 -13.99 -10.02 7.22
CA MET A 152 -14.74 -8.92 6.60
C MET A 152 -13.83 -8.02 5.78
N ARG A 153 -12.65 -7.67 6.32
CA ARG A 153 -11.66 -6.84 5.63
C ARG A 153 -11.09 -7.50 4.38
N TYR A 154 -10.77 -8.79 4.45
CA TYR A 154 -10.33 -9.53 3.27
C TYR A 154 -11.42 -9.67 2.20
N GLU A 155 -12.69 -9.81 2.58
CA GLU A 155 -13.81 -9.83 1.61
C GLU A 155 -14.05 -8.45 0.97
N GLU A 156 -14.01 -7.38 1.76
CA GLU A 156 -14.08 -6.01 1.23
C GLU A 156 -12.91 -5.74 0.28
N SER A 157 -11.69 -6.13 0.65
CA SER A 157 -10.51 -6.05 -0.21
C SER A 157 -10.69 -6.85 -1.52
N CYS A 158 -11.22 -8.07 -1.42
CA CYS A 158 -11.54 -8.91 -2.58
C CYS A 158 -12.55 -8.23 -3.51
N TYR A 159 -13.60 -7.61 -2.95
CA TYR A 159 -14.61 -6.87 -3.71
C TYR A 159 -14.02 -5.71 -4.52
N PHE A 160 -13.04 -4.99 -3.96
CA PHE A 160 -12.34 -3.91 -4.66
C PHE A 160 -11.25 -4.39 -5.64
N GLY A 161 -11.10 -5.69 -5.85
CA GLY A 161 -10.11 -6.25 -6.78
C GLY A 161 -8.70 -6.35 -6.21
N GLY A 162 -8.57 -6.52 -4.89
CA GLY A 162 -7.27 -6.65 -4.20
C GLY A 162 -6.36 -7.71 -4.81
N LYS A 163 -5.06 -7.41 -4.81
CA LYS A 163 -3.94 -8.14 -5.43
C LYS A 163 -4.32 -9.57 -5.82
N GLU A 164 -4.63 -9.77 -7.11
CA GLU A 164 -4.74 -11.09 -7.75
C GLU A 164 -5.63 -12.10 -6.98
N HIS A 165 -6.71 -11.63 -6.36
CA HIS A 165 -7.64 -12.44 -5.55
C HIS A 165 -7.03 -13.06 -4.27
N LEU A 166 -5.83 -12.65 -3.85
CA LEU A 166 -5.22 -13.14 -2.61
C LEU A 166 -6.11 -12.83 -1.40
N SER A 167 -6.73 -11.66 -1.36
CA SER A 167 -7.69 -11.31 -0.29
C SER A 167 -8.88 -12.27 -0.25
N CYS A 168 -9.41 -12.67 -1.41
CA CYS A 168 -10.49 -13.66 -1.49
C CYS A 168 -10.05 -15.01 -0.91
N VAL A 169 -8.83 -15.41 -1.26
CA VAL A 169 -8.19 -16.64 -0.76
C VAL A 169 -8.01 -16.59 0.76
N MET A 170 -7.55 -15.47 1.32
CA MET A 170 -7.36 -15.28 2.76
C MET A 170 -8.70 -15.33 3.51
N ALA A 171 -9.73 -14.65 3.00
CA ALA A 171 -11.08 -14.73 3.56
C ALA A 171 -11.62 -16.16 3.57
N ASP A 172 -11.47 -16.90 2.47
CA ASP A 172 -11.90 -18.30 2.38
C ASP A 172 -11.09 -19.21 3.32
N ASP A 173 -9.83 -18.88 3.63
CA ASP A 173 -9.02 -19.65 4.57
C ASP A 173 -9.58 -19.58 5.97
N LEU A 174 -9.78 -18.35 6.43
CA LEU A 174 -10.26 -18.08 7.78
C LEU A 174 -11.68 -18.61 7.99
N LYS A 175 -12.47 -18.73 6.92
CA LYS A 175 -13.79 -19.38 6.94
C LYS A 175 -13.74 -20.91 6.94
N GLY A 176 -12.55 -21.52 6.88
CA GLY A 176 -12.40 -22.96 6.67
C GLY A 176 -12.89 -23.44 5.29
N LYS A 177 -13.05 -22.52 4.32
CA LYS A 177 -13.51 -22.80 2.96
C LYS A 177 -12.36 -23.10 1.98
N LYS A 178 -11.10 -22.73 2.31
CA LYS A 178 -9.91 -23.00 1.48
C LYS A 178 -9.75 -24.47 1.11
N ALA A 179 -10.00 -25.39 2.05
CA ALA A 179 -9.94 -26.82 1.76
C ALA A 179 -10.84 -27.18 0.57
N ARG A 180 -12.06 -26.63 0.50
CA ARG A 180 -13.01 -26.97 -0.57
C ARG A 180 -12.63 -26.36 -1.93
N VAL A 181 -12.11 -25.13 -1.95
CA VAL A 181 -11.69 -24.45 -3.19
C VAL A 181 -10.39 -25.04 -3.75
N TYR A 182 -9.37 -25.22 -2.90
CA TYR A 182 -8.10 -25.82 -3.31
C TYR A 182 -8.23 -27.31 -3.60
N ARG A 183 -9.10 -28.04 -2.88
CA ARG A 183 -9.49 -29.40 -3.26
C ARG A 183 -10.12 -29.43 -4.65
N LYS A 184 -11.10 -28.57 -4.93
CA LYS A 184 -11.77 -28.55 -6.24
C LYS A 184 -10.81 -28.19 -7.38
N LYS A 185 -9.91 -27.23 -7.18
CA LYS A 185 -8.86 -26.89 -8.17
C LYS A 185 -7.85 -28.03 -8.34
N CYS A 186 -7.46 -28.69 -7.25
CA CYS A 186 -6.60 -29.86 -7.28
C CYS A 186 -7.25 -31.05 -8.00
N GLU A 187 -8.54 -31.33 -7.72
CA GLU A 187 -9.36 -32.33 -8.43
C GLU A 187 -9.47 -32.04 -9.94
N LEU A 188 -9.31 -30.78 -10.34
CA LEU A 188 -9.27 -30.34 -11.75
C LEU A 188 -7.84 -30.30 -12.33
N GLY A 189 -6.81 -30.74 -11.60
CA GLY A 189 -5.44 -30.90 -12.09
C GLY A 189 -4.49 -29.73 -11.84
N ASP A 190 -4.88 -28.71 -11.06
CA ASP A 190 -4.00 -27.61 -10.68
C ASP A 190 -2.99 -28.06 -9.60
N SER A 191 -1.75 -28.33 -10.02
CA SER A 191 -0.67 -28.82 -9.16
C SER A 191 -0.25 -27.85 -8.06
N SER A 192 -0.33 -26.54 -8.32
CA SER A 192 -0.05 -25.51 -7.32
C SER A 192 -1.14 -25.47 -6.26
N ALA A 193 -2.40 -25.62 -6.68
CA ALA A 193 -3.53 -25.76 -5.77
C ALA A 193 -3.46 -27.04 -4.94
N CYS A 194 -2.94 -28.15 -5.48
CA CYS A 194 -2.71 -29.39 -4.73
C CYS A 194 -1.65 -29.22 -3.63
N MET A 195 -0.53 -28.55 -3.91
CA MET A 195 0.49 -28.27 -2.90
C MET A 195 -0.08 -27.42 -1.76
N ILE A 196 -0.84 -26.37 -2.09
CA ILE A 196 -1.49 -25.50 -1.11
C ILE A 196 -2.57 -26.27 -0.33
N TYR A 197 -3.37 -27.11 -0.99
CA TYR A 197 -4.35 -27.98 -0.33
C TYR A 197 -3.70 -28.90 0.70
N SER A 198 -2.56 -29.51 0.35
CA SER A 198 -1.83 -30.43 1.24
C SER A 198 -1.22 -29.74 2.46
N SER A 199 -0.69 -28.52 2.31
CA SER A 199 -0.08 -27.75 3.41
C SER A 199 -1.12 -27.20 4.38
N ILE A 200 -2.34 -26.92 3.91
CA ILE A 200 -3.47 -26.56 4.77
C ILE A 200 -3.82 -27.72 5.71
N TYR A 201 -3.93 -28.95 5.21
CA TYR A 201 -4.29 -30.12 6.04
C TYR A 201 -3.18 -30.51 7.03
N GLN A 202 -1.90 -30.37 6.67
CA GLN A 202 -0.78 -30.61 7.62
C GLN A 202 -0.80 -29.68 8.84
N LYS A 203 -1.49 -28.53 8.77
CA LYS A 203 -1.60 -27.58 9.87
C LYS A 203 -2.69 -27.94 10.89
N TYR A 204 -3.60 -28.87 10.56
CA TYR A 204 -4.74 -29.27 11.40
C TYR A 204 -4.68 -30.73 11.90
N ASP A 205 -3.65 -31.49 11.52
CA ASP A 205 -3.37 -32.87 11.99
C ASP A 205 -2.33 -32.91 13.14
N LYS A 206 -2.16 -31.79 13.86
CA LYS A 206 -1.38 -31.69 15.10
C LYS A 206 -2.20 -31.10 16.23
#